data_AF-A0A7V0SE61-F1
#
_entry.id   AF-A0A7V0SE61-F1
#
_cell.length_a   1.000
_cell.length_b   1.000
_cell.length_c   1.000
_cell.angle_alpha   90.00
_cell.angle_beta   90.00
_cell.angle_gamma   90.00
#
_symmetry.space_group_name_H-M   'P 1'
#
loop_
_entity.id
_entity.type
_entity.pdbx_description
1 polymer ?
#
loop_
_entity_poly.entity_id
_entity_poly.type
_entity_poly.pdbx_seq_one_letter_code
_entity_poly.pdbx_strand_id
1 'polypeptide(L)'
;MGFTQGVSARVAIVHHAGVTPAGFAHRAMAHRGALECFAYSFMVFFARLLPGSAYQKFIHTSKLRRGAVSVKQNTIAKRSPPSGKELDKAAGCGKELWYYTIPGNEMKKKTKDLLRISELAAKAGVSASTIKHYVNEGLIPQALKTGKNMAYYDVSCIEKIKLIKKIQKEKFLPLDVIKRIIETGEGFEEELELGKAILKTHRLPPDGQLVAGRQIEQHTGYPGSKIDLLEKEGLVIPETRNGEKYYDSIDCRIIEVMKQREETGVPLDYSVGTINIYRDAIQDAVHRDIRYFAQNLLGDVPTEKAVTFMTEADDLLYSFMVLYRQKLLRVYSEDAIRQLNVMPEKLSQLSFFPIPGREFAGVPEERTFWRVIHSICLGRYADALENMTDSMNTSSISAVSLTVVAHLLGGDVETAYDLAEKRIPEVTHKMMENAAATLACIFAIGKSTGISRPVYLAKRAMGYLNRMESSRETEAVIELTCDYIRGAVYTMLPDVFNVFEKGMSILEDLEKRLNKRKIRKGGVPDWFARTLDFEIFPAMEIRVNRYLAEGRLSAGNIVALKRNLQRIISLDDPSSENARWARMKALELG
;
A
#
# COMPACT_ATOMS: atom_id res chain seq x y z
N MET A 1 -9.32 -46.83 -41.98
CA MET A 1 -8.00 -46.24 -41.67
C MET A 1 -8.11 -45.48 -40.36
N GLY A 2 -7.30 -45.84 -39.36
CA GLY A 2 -6.97 -45.01 -38.19
C GLY A 2 -7.94 -45.00 -37.01
N PHE A 3 -7.92 -46.06 -36.19
CA PHE A 3 -8.45 -46.11 -34.82
C PHE A 3 -7.43 -45.52 -33.83
N THR A 4 -7.87 -44.70 -32.87
CA THR A 4 -7.28 -44.67 -31.51
C THR A 4 -8.34 -44.23 -30.49
N GLN A 5 -8.84 -45.21 -29.74
CA GLN A 5 -9.63 -45.05 -28.51
C GLN A 5 -8.70 -44.73 -27.33
N GLY A 6 -9.12 -43.80 -26.47
CA GLY A 6 -8.53 -43.60 -25.15
C GLY A 6 -9.15 -44.57 -24.14
N VAL A 7 -8.31 -45.27 -23.38
CA VAL A 7 -8.69 -45.97 -22.14
C VAL A 7 -7.62 -45.78 -21.07
N SER A 8 -8.13 -45.46 -19.88
CA SER A 8 -7.55 -45.33 -18.54
C SER A 8 -6.76 -46.55 -18.02
N ALA A 9 -5.73 -46.30 -17.20
CA ALA A 9 -5.37 -47.12 -16.03
C ALA A 9 -4.42 -46.33 -15.09
N ARG A 10 -4.90 -45.95 -13.89
CA ARG A 10 -4.58 -46.54 -12.57
C ARG A 10 -3.12 -46.40 -12.12
N VAL A 11 -2.88 -45.58 -11.08
CA VAL A 11 -1.86 -45.90 -10.06
C VAL A 11 -2.53 -45.80 -8.69
N ALA A 12 -2.57 -46.95 -8.03
CA ALA A 12 -3.07 -47.15 -6.69
C ALA A 12 -1.97 -46.81 -5.67
N ILE A 13 -2.37 -46.08 -4.62
CA ILE A 13 -1.70 -46.02 -3.33
C ILE A 13 -2.11 -47.29 -2.57
N VAL A 14 -1.19 -47.96 -1.84
CA VAL A 14 -1.45 -48.68 -0.58
C VAL A 14 -0.15 -49.24 0.06
N HIS A 15 0.14 -48.73 1.27
CA HIS A 15 0.61 -49.39 2.52
C HIS A 15 1.97 -50.16 2.57
N HIS A 16 2.73 -50.24 3.68
CA HIS A 16 2.42 -50.23 5.12
C HIS A 16 3.69 -50.03 6.01
N ALA A 17 3.54 -49.28 7.12
CA ALA A 17 3.84 -49.60 8.55
C ALA A 17 5.25 -50.10 8.99
N GLY A 18 5.79 -49.80 10.17
CA GLY A 18 5.38 -49.13 11.43
C GLY A 18 6.67 -48.75 12.20
N VAL A 19 6.66 -47.98 13.30
CA VAL A 19 6.44 -48.41 14.70
C VAL A 19 6.15 -47.16 15.59
N THR A 20 5.31 -47.38 16.61
CA THR A 20 4.63 -46.55 17.64
C THR A 20 5.52 -46.15 18.86
N PRO A 21 5.01 -45.76 20.07
CA PRO A 21 4.09 -44.72 20.54
C PRO A 21 4.67 -43.79 21.68
N ALA A 22 3.92 -42.73 22.04
CA ALA A 22 3.89 -42.02 23.34
C ALA A 22 5.09 -41.16 23.84
N GLY A 23 4.78 -39.93 24.28
CA GLY A 23 5.51 -39.24 25.35
C GLY A 23 6.01 -37.83 25.03
N PHE A 24 5.20 -36.79 25.33
CA PHE A 24 5.58 -35.73 26.27
C PHE A 24 4.39 -34.79 26.54
N ALA A 25 3.79 -34.97 27.72
CA ALA A 25 3.07 -33.94 28.43
C ALA A 25 4.07 -33.21 29.35
N HIS A 26 4.13 -31.87 29.33
CA HIS A 26 4.14 -31.01 30.54
C HIS A 26 4.43 -29.52 30.24
N ARG A 27 3.62 -28.66 30.89
CA ARG A 27 3.78 -27.20 31.19
C ARG A 27 3.51 -26.24 30.02
N ALA A 28 2.57 -25.29 30.10
CA ALA A 28 2.10 -24.55 31.27
C ALA A 28 0.60 -24.18 31.20
N MET A 29 -0.19 -24.64 32.18
CA MET A 29 -1.32 -23.88 32.70
C MET A 29 -0.77 -22.87 33.72
N ALA A 30 -1.26 -21.62 33.72
CA ALA A 30 -1.79 -20.88 34.88
C ALA A 30 -1.65 -19.35 34.75
N HIS A 31 -2.70 -18.64 35.21
CA HIS A 31 -2.88 -17.18 35.39
C HIS A 31 -3.29 -16.41 34.12
N ARG A 32 -4.57 -16.06 33.90
CA ARG A 32 -5.43 -15.10 34.65
C ARG A 32 -4.65 -13.88 35.14
N GLY A 33 -4.91 -12.73 34.52
CA GLY A 33 -4.67 -11.40 35.11
C GLY A 33 -3.26 -10.83 34.92
N ALA A 34 -2.87 -10.48 33.69
CA ALA A 34 -1.68 -9.62 33.47
C ALA A 34 -1.66 -8.88 32.11
N LEU A 35 -2.79 -8.75 31.41
CA LEU A 35 -2.90 -7.93 30.18
C LEU A 35 -3.77 -6.68 30.38
N GLU A 36 -4.08 -6.34 31.64
CA GLU A 36 -4.61 -5.04 32.05
C GLU A 36 -3.51 -4.06 32.50
N CYS A 37 -2.22 -4.45 32.41
CA CYS A 37 -1.08 -3.56 32.68
C CYS A 37 -0.27 -3.18 31.43
N PHE A 38 -0.63 -3.67 30.24
CA PHE A 38 0.02 -3.27 28.97
C PHE A 38 -0.75 -2.19 28.19
N ALA A 39 -2.02 -1.94 28.55
CA ALA A 39 -2.88 -0.96 27.90
C ALA A 39 -2.68 0.49 28.40
N TYR A 40 -1.99 0.70 29.54
CA TYR A 40 -1.80 2.04 30.12
C TYR A 40 -0.51 2.74 29.65
N SER A 41 0.49 1.99 29.16
CA SER A 41 1.71 2.56 28.56
C SER A 41 1.61 2.80 27.06
N PHE A 42 0.59 2.26 26.38
CA PHE A 42 0.37 2.47 24.95
C PHE A 42 -0.47 3.73 24.66
N MET A 43 -1.31 4.18 25.60
CA MET A 43 -2.11 5.41 25.46
C MET A 43 -1.32 6.72 25.65
N VAL A 44 -0.12 6.67 26.24
CA VAL A 44 0.73 7.87 26.45
C VAL A 44 1.55 8.21 25.19
N PHE A 45 1.68 7.29 24.24
CA PHE A 45 2.47 7.50 23.02
C PHE A 45 1.70 8.19 21.89
N PHE A 46 0.36 8.12 21.87
CA PHE A 46 -0.47 8.73 20.80
C PHE A 46 -0.98 10.15 21.12
N ALA A 47 -0.75 10.66 22.33
CA ALA A 47 -1.03 12.06 22.70
C ALA A 47 -0.05 13.08 22.07
N ARG A 48 0.82 12.64 21.13
CA ARG A 48 1.75 13.46 20.35
C ARG A 48 1.26 13.80 18.93
N LEU A 49 0.05 13.41 18.57
CA LEU A 49 -0.57 13.80 17.30
C LEU A 49 -1.84 14.58 17.60
N LEU A 50 -1.71 15.86 17.98
CA LEU A 50 -2.60 16.96 17.55
C LEU A 50 -2.11 18.32 18.12
N PRO A 51 -2.19 19.42 17.34
CA PRO A 51 -1.63 20.73 17.70
C PRO A 51 -2.63 21.66 18.42
N GLY A 52 -2.07 22.60 19.20
CA GLY A 52 -2.59 23.96 19.33
C GLY A 52 -3.72 24.23 20.33
N SER A 53 -3.33 24.79 21.49
CA SER A 53 -4.14 25.63 22.40
C SER A 53 -5.08 24.99 23.43
N ALA A 54 -4.52 24.19 24.35
CA ALA A 54 -5.18 23.97 25.67
C ALA A 54 -4.22 23.49 26.80
N TYR A 55 -2.92 23.85 26.78
CA TYR A 55 -1.93 23.32 27.73
C TYR A 55 -1.35 24.36 28.71
N GLN A 56 -1.95 25.56 28.83
CA GLN A 56 -1.47 26.59 29.78
C GLN A 56 -2.22 26.64 31.12
N LYS A 57 -3.07 25.66 31.42
CA LYS A 57 -3.88 25.64 32.66
C LYS A 57 -3.71 24.43 33.59
N PHE A 58 -2.71 23.57 33.38
CA PHE A 58 -2.58 22.34 34.18
C PHE A 58 -1.26 22.14 34.94
N ILE A 59 -0.36 23.13 34.99
CA ILE A 59 0.83 23.05 35.88
C ILE A 59 0.91 24.32 36.72
N HIS A 60 -0.05 24.47 37.63
CA HIS A 60 0.07 25.41 38.74
C HIS A 60 -0.49 24.81 40.04
N THR A 61 -0.17 23.55 40.36
CA THR A 61 -0.44 22.99 41.69
C THR A 61 0.57 21.90 42.05
N SER A 62 1.13 22.03 43.27
CA SER A 62 1.93 21.06 44.07
C SER A 62 3.21 20.50 43.42
N LYS A 63 4.37 21.16 43.55
CA LYS A 63 5.34 21.01 44.67
C LYS A 63 5.43 19.58 45.25
N LEU A 64 6.55 18.89 45.02
CA LEU A 64 7.43 18.38 46.09
C LEU A 64 8.81 17.95 45.55
N ARG A 65 9.83 18.51 46.22
CA ARG A 65 11.30 18.29 46.21
C ARG A 65 11.64 16.80 46.49
N ARG A 66 12.83 16.21 46.29
CA ARG A 66 14.23 16.64 46.05
C ARG A 66 15.00 15.35 45.71
N GLY A 67 16.05 15.42 44.89
CA GLY A 67 17.03 14.33 44.73
C GLY A 67 17.97 14.56 43.56
N ALA A 68 19.15 15.12 43.84
CA ALA A 68 20.27 15.32 42.92
C ALA A 68 20.66 13.96 42.26
N VAL A 69 21.13 13.90 41.01
CA VAL A 69 22.46 14.34 40.58
C VAL A 69 22.44 14.80 39.12
N SER A 70 23.01 15.98 38.90
CA SER A 70 23.22 16.64 37.62
C SER A 70 24.34 15.96 36.82
N VAL A 71 24.07 15.62 35.56
CA VAL A 71 25.10 15.45 34.53
C VAL A 71 24.72 16.33 33.35
N LYS A 72 25.34 17.51 33.26
CA LYS A 72 25.64 18.18 31.99
C LYS A 72 27.10 18.62 32.06
N GLN A 73 27.91 18.01 31.22
CA GLN A 73 28.54 18.69 30.07
C GLN A 73 29.20 19.99 30.48
N ASN A 74 30.54 19.97 30.56
CA ASN A 74 31.28 21.07 29.95
C ASN A 74 32.75 20.75 29.69
N THR A 75 33.13 21.10 28.45
CA THR A 75 34.40 21.74 28.06
C THR A 75 35.71 20.98 28.25
N ILE A 76 36.23 20.49 27.12
CA ILE A 76 37.64 20.13 26.93
C ILE A 76 38.45 21.43 26.90
N ALA A 77 39.27 21.64 27.93
CA ALA A 77 40.38 22.59 27.91
C ALA A 77 41.69 21.86 28.25
N LYS A 78 42.71 22.18 27.45
CA LYS A 78 44.08 21.62 27.39
C LYS A 78 44.78 21.52 28.76
N ARG A 79 45.55 20.45 28.99
CA ARG A 79 46.84 20.46 29.72
C ARG A 79 47.67 19.19 29.45
N SER A 80 48.99 19.36 29.40
CA SER A 80 50.06 18.36 29.17
C SER A 80 50.42 17.56 30.45
N PRO A 81 51.18 16.45 30.37
CA PRO A 81 51.30 15.46 31.45
C PRO A 81 52.35 15.84 32.52
N PRO A 82 52.26 15.27 33.74
CA PRO A 82 53.33 15.36 34.74
C PRO A 82 54.51 14.44 34.38
N SER A 83 55.72 14.90 34.69
CA SER A 83 56.99 14.21 34.47
C SER A 83 57.34 13.23 35.59
N GLY A 84 58.18 12.25 35.24
CA GLY A 84 58.52 11.11 36.09
C GLY A 84 59.24 11.51 37.38
N LYS A 85 58.60 11.20 38.51
CA LYS A 85 59.22 10.89 39.81
C LYS A 85 58.15 10.49 40.86
N GLU A 86 57.20 9.63 40.50
CA GLU A 86 56.22 9.06 41.45
C GLU A 86 55.82 7.63 41.08
N LEU A 87 56.79 6.74 40.85
CA LEU A 87 56.52 5.29 40.66
C LEU A 87 57.27 4.37 41.64
N ASP A 88 58.00 4.91 42.61
CA ASP A 88 58.74 4.09 43.61
C ASP A 88 57.96 3.80 44.90
N LYS A 89 56.62 3.95 44.93
CA LYS A 89 55.83 3.73 46.16
C LYS A 89 54.56 2.88 46.03
N ALA A 90 54.48 2.00 45.03
CA ALA A 90 53.37 1.04 44.94
C ALA A 90 53.79 -0.39 44.57
N ALA A 91 54.99 -0.81 44.98
CA ALA A 91 55.35 -2.23 45.02
C ALA A 91 54.71 -2.88 46.26
N GLY A 92 53.46 -3.33 46.11
CA GLY A 92 52.71 -3.94 47.21
C GLY A 92 51.29 -4.37 46.87
N CYS A 93 51.05 -4.93 45.68
CA CYS A 93 49.91 -5.82 45.42
C CYS A 93 50.14 -6.59 44.11
N GLY A 94 50.13 -7.92 44.19
CA GLY A 94 50.56 -8.82 43.14
C GLY A 94 49.74 -8.73 41.84
N LYS A 95 50.48 -8.60 40.73
CA LYS A 95 50.15 -9.08 39.39
C LYS A 95 51.47 -9.22 38.64
N GLU A 96 51.90 -10.45 38.38
CA GLU A 96 53.08 -10.76 37.58
C GLU A 96 52.90 -10.23 36.15
N LEU A 97 53.68 -9.21 35.78
CA LEU A 97 53.91 -8.81 34.40
C LEU A 97 55.25 -9.40 33.97
N TRP A 98 55.21 -10.47 33.19
CA TRP A 98 56.39 -10.94 32.45
C TRP A 98 56.65 -9.96 31.30
N TYR A 99 57.68 -9.11 31.47
CA TYR A 99 58.31 -8.42 30.35
C TYR A 99 59.24 -9.39 29.65
N TYR A 100 58.89 -9.82 28.43
CA TYR A 100 59.88 -10.39 27.52
C TYR A 100 60.64 -9.24 26.83
N THR A 101 61.85 -9.00 27.33
CA THR A 101 62.87 -8.20 26.67
C THR A 101 63.48 -9.05 25.54
N ILE A 102 63.22 -8.70 24.28
CA ILE A 102 63.86 -9.37 23.12
C ILE A 102 65.28 -8.79 22.95
N PRO A 103 66.34 -9.61 22.78
CA PRO A 103 67.71 -9.12 22.58
C PRO A 103 67.84 -8.29 21.30
N GLY A 104 68.54 -7.15 21.39
CA GLY A 104 68.62 -6.09 20.37
C GLY A 104 69.19 -6.42 18.98
N ASN A 105 69.43 -7.69 18.65
CA ASN A 105 69.95 -8.09 17.34
C ASN A 105 68.86 -8.52 16.33
N GLU A 106 67.63 -8.85 16.78
CA GLU A 106 66.49 -9.10 15.87
C GLU A 106 65.81 -7.80 15.38
N MET A 107 65.90 -6.72 16.16
CA MET A 107 65.36 -5.41 15.80
C MET A 107 66.04 -4.77 14.58
N LYS A 108 67.32 -5.07 14.31
CA LYS A 108 68.01 -4.60 13.09
C LYS A 108 67.55 -5.32 11.82
N LYS A 109 66.96 -6.52 11.93
CA LYS A 109 66.36 -7.25 10.80
C LYS A 109 64.90 -6.84 10.58
N LYS A 110 64.12 -6.60 11.65
CA LYS A 110 62.69 -6.22 11.60
C LYS A 110 62.40 -4.73 11.32
N THR A 111 63.35 -3.82 11.56
CA THR A 111 63.17 -2.38 11.24
C THR A 111 63.29 -2.06 9.75
N LYS A 112 63.71 -3.01 8.91
CA LYS A 112 63.72 -2.86 7.45
C LYS A 112 62.33 -3.00 6.82
N ASP A 113 61.38 -3.60 7.53
CA ASP A 113 60.06 -3.98 7.01
C ASP A 113 58.90 -3.15 7.59
N LEU A 114 59.18 -2.06 8.30
CA LEU A 114 58.17 -1.18 8.91
C LEU A 114 58.26 0.25 8.35
N LEU A 115 57.17 0.75 7.78
CA LEU A 115 57.07 2.06 7.13
C LEU A 115 56.17 3.02 7.90
N ARG A 116 56.54 4.31 7.89
CA ARG A 116 55.64 5.37 8.37
C ARG A 116 54.49 5.56 7.38
N ILE A 117 53.35 6.07 7.85
CA ILE A 117 52.16 6.27 7.00
C ILE A 117 52.43 7.11 5.75
N SER A 118 53.30 8.12 5.83
CA SER A 118 53.71 8.96 4.70
C SER A 118 54.56 8.19 3.67
N GLU A 119 55.42 7.29 4.13
CA GLU A 119 56.27 6.45 3.29
C GLU A 119 55.45 5.33 2.65
N LEU A 120 54.50 4.76 3.39
CA LEU A 120 53.53 3.79 2.89
C LEU A 120 52.62 4.41 1.82
N ALA A 121 52.11 5.62 2.08
CA ALA A 121 51.33 6.41 1.12
C ALA A 121 52.11 6.65 -0.18
N ALA A 122 53.37 7.08 -0.07
CA ALA A 122 54.22 7.32 -1.23
C ALA A 122 54.50 6.03 -2.03
N LYS A 123 54.84 4.92 -1.36
CA LYS A 123 55.15 3.64 -2.02
C LYS A 123 53.93 2.92 -2.59
N ALA A 124 52.76 3.09 -1.99
CA ALA A 124 51.51 2.50 -2.45
C ALA A 124 50.72 3.42 -3.41
N GLY A 125 51.17 4.67 -3.60
CA GLY A 125 50.55 5.63 -4.52
C GLY A 125 49.14 6.06 -4.09
N VAL A 126 48.87 6.17 -2.79
CA VAL A 126 47.56 6.58 -2.21
C VAL A 126 47.75 7.68 -1.17
N SER A 127 46.69 8.41 -0.84
CA SER A 127 46.77 9.42 0.21
C SER A 127 46.85 8.78 1.61
N ALA A 128 47.47 9.47 2.58
CA ALA A 128 47.46 9.03 3.97
C ALA A 128 46.04 8.98 4.58
N SER A 129 45.09 9.76 4.03
CA SER A 129 43.67 9.70 4.40
C SER A 129 43.03 8.39 3.95
N THR A 130 43.33 7.95 2.73
CA THR A 130 42.86 6.68 2.15
C THR A 130 43.38 5.48 2.95
N ILE A 131 44.65 5.51 3.39
CA ILE A 131 45.21 4.45 4.25
C ILE A 131 44.47 4.41 5.60
N LYS A 132 44.20 5.56 6.22
CA LYS A 132 43.42 5.62 7.47
C LYS A 132 42.01 5.08 7.28
N HIS A 133 41.38 5.38 6.14
CA HIS A 133 40.06 4.85 5.81
C HIS A 133 40.10 3.32 5.72
N TYR A 134 41.05 2.73 5.00
CA TYR A 134 41.20 1.27 4.91
C TYR A 134 41.51 0.60 6.26
N VAL A 135 42.26 1.26 7.14
CA VAL A 135 42.52 0.78 8.49
C VAL A 135 41.25 0.83 9.35
N ASN A 136 40.43 1.88 9.22
CA ASN A 136 39.17 2.01 9.95
C ASN A 136 38.12 0.98 9.49
N GLU A 137 38.08 0.70 8.18
CA GLU A 137 37.24 -0.37 7.61
C GLU A 137 37.79 -1.78 7.89
N GLY A 138 39.02 -1.89 8.42
CA GLY A 138 39.67 -3.15 8.79
C GLY A 138 40.25 -3.94 7.61
N LEU A 139 40.43 -3.31 6.44
CA LEU A 139 41.08 -3.88 5.25
C LEU A 139 42.61 -4.02 5.41
N ILE A 140 43.18 -3.24 6.32
CA ILE A 140 44.61 -3.22 6.64
C ILE A 140 44.77 -3.36 8.14
N PRO A 141 45.73 -4.18 8.63
CA PRO A 141 46.00 -4.30 10.06
C PRO A 141 46.25 -2.95 10.73
N GLN A 142 45.85 -2.82 12.00
CA GLN A 142 46.16 -1.60 12.76
C GLN A 142 47.67 -1.41 12.88
N ALA A 143 48.10 -0.16 12.71
CA ALA A 143 49.50 0.21 12.84
C ALA A 143 50.04 -0.05 14.24
N LEU A 144 51.31 -0.43 14.32
CA LEU A 144 52.07 -0.46 15.57
C LEU A 144 52.28 0.98 16.05
N LYS A 145 51.54 1.38 17.08
CA LYS A 145 51.64 2.72 17.68
C LYS A 145 52.86 2.79 18.59
N THR A 146 53.84 3.60 18.22
CA THR A 146 55.08 3.82 19.00
C THR A 146 55.11 5.20 19.67
N GLY A 147 54.03 6.00 19.56
CA GLY A 147 53.87 7.30 20.20
C GLY A 147 52.58 8.02 19.77
N LYS A 148 52.32 9.22 20.33
CA LYS A 148 51.05 9.97 20.13
C LYS A 148 50.76 10.31 18.65
N ASN A 149 51.81 10.50 17.84
CA ASN A 149 51.72 10.82 16.41
C ASN A 149 52.52 9.84 15.52
N MET A 150 52.95 8.68 16.04
CA MET A 150 53.85 7.78 15.32
C MET A 150 53.29 6.36 15.27
N ALA A 151 53.05 5.90 14.04
CA ALA A 151 52.47 4.59 13.77
C ALA A 151 53.21 3.95 12.58
N TYR A 152 53.61 2.69 12.75
CA TYR A 152 54.37 1.92 11.77
C TYR A 152 53.50 0.80 11.18
N TYR A 153 53.62 0.64 9.86
CA TYR A 153 52.90 -0.38 9.08
C TYR A 153 53.89 -1.33 8.44
N ASP A 154 53.53 -2.60 8.35
CA ASP A 154 54.34 -3.61 7.67
C ASP A 154 54.42 -3.35 6.16
N VAL A 155 55.55 -3.62 5.53
CA VAL A 155 55.78 -3.48 4.08
C VAL A 155 54.81 -4.33 3.26
N SER A 156 54.37 -5.49 3.77
CA SER A 156 53.32 -6.32 3.14
C SER A 156 51.99 -5.58 2.93
N CYS A 157 51.74 -4.48 3.66
CA CYS A 157 50.55 -3.64 3.45
C CYS A 157 50.56 -2.96 2.07
N ILE A 158 51.72 -2.78 1.43
CA ILE A 158 51.82 -2.15 0.11
C ILE A 158 51.08 -2.97 -0.94
N GLU A 159 51.28 -4.29 -0.96
CA GLU A 159 50.63 -5.18 -1.94
C GLU A 159 49.13 -5.23 -1.72
N LYS A 160 48.68 -5.29 -0.46
CA LYS A 160 47.26 -5.18 -0.10
C LYS A 160 46.64 -3.85 -0.53
N ILE A 161 47.31 -2.72 -0.30
CA ILE A 161 46.82 -1.40 -0.72
C ILE A 161 46.72 -1.31 -2.24
N LYS A 162 47.71 -1.82 -2.97
CA LYS A 162 47.70 -1.84 -4.43
C LYS A 162 46.60 -2.74 -4.98
N LEU A 163 46.36 -3.90 -4.35
CA LEU A 163 45.28 -4.81 -4.69
C LEU A 163 43.90 -4.17 -4.44
N ILE A 164 43.66 -3.60 -3.26
CA ILE A 164 42.43 -2.86 -2.93
C ILE A 164 42.20 -1.75 -3.96
N LYS A 165 43.24 -0.98 -4.29
CA LYS A 165 43.15 0.12 -5.27
C LYS A 165 42.87 -0.39 -6.69
N LYS A 166 43.46 -1.52 -7.09
CA LYS A 166 43.22 -2.15 -8.39
C LYS A 166 41.75 -2.60 -8.48
N ILE A 167 41.25 -3.26 -7.44
CA ILE A 167 39.85 -3.72 -7.37
C ILE A 167 38.88 -2.52 -7.39
N GLN A 168 39.12 -1.49 -6.58
CA GLN A 168 38.29 -0.29 -6.60
C GLN A 168 38.29 0.44 -7.95
N LYS A 169 39.47 0.57 -8.58
CA LYS A 169 39.62 1.32 -9.84
C LYS A 169 39.05 0.58 -11.04
N GLU A 170 39.17 -0.74 -11.07
CA GLU A 170 38.77 -1.55 -12.23
C GLU A 170 37.36 -2.15 -12.09
N LYS A 171 36.85 -2.34 -10.87
CA LYS A 171 35.74 -3.29 -10.61
C LYS A 171 34.58 -2.74 -9.76
N PHE A 172 34.64 -1.50 -9.27
CA PHE A 172 33.54 -0.79 -8.56
C PHE A 172 32.87 -1.57 -7.40
N LEU A 173 33.58 -2.48 -6.74
CA LEU A 173 33.05 -3.25 -5.62
C LEU A 173 33.02 -2.42 -4.31
N PRO A 174 31.95 -2.54 -3.48
CA PRO A 174 31.91 -1.99 -2.13
C PRO A 174 33.06 -2.50 -1.25
N LEU A 175 33.56 -1.65 -0.35
CA LEU A 175 34.76 -1.94 0.47
C LEU A 175 34.59 -3.15 1.41
N ASP A 176 33.38 -3.42 1.86
CA ASP A 176 33.02 -4.57 2.67
C ASP A 176 33.08 -5.89 1.88
N VAL A 177 32.72 -5.88 0.60
CA VAL A 177 32.88 -7.02 -0.31
C VAL A 177 34.36 -7.26 -0.60
N ILE A 178 35.12 -6.20 -0.89
CA ILE A 178 36.58 -6.26 -1.09
C ILE A 178 37.27 -6.84 0.16
N LYS A 179 36.80 -6.48 1.36
CA LYS A 179 37.36 -6.98 2.62
C LYS A 179 37.20 -8.49 2.76
N ARG A 180 35.99 -9.03 2.51
CA ARG A 180 35.74 -10.48 2.56
C ARG A 180 36.62 -11.21 1.56
N ILE A 181 36.67 -10.73 0.32
CA ILE A 181 37.49 -11.29 -0.76
C ILE A 181 38.98 -11.37 -0.38
N ILE A 182 39.51 -10.36 0.32
CA ILE A 182 40.91 -10.32 0.78
C ILE A 182 41.16 -11.24 1.98
N GLU A 183 40.15 -11.51 2.80
CA GLU A 183 40.23 -12.37 3.98
C GLU A 183 40.19 -13.87 3.60
N THR A 184 39.48 -14.27 2.55
CA THR A 184 39.30 -15.68 2.16
C THR A 184 40.50 -16.29 1.41
N GLY A 185 41.30 -15.49 0.71
CA GLY A 185 42.60 -15.89 0.12
C GLY A 185 42.54 -16.86 -1.08
N GLU A 186 41.57 -17.76 -1.14
CA GLU A 186 41.29 -18.73 -2.22
C GLU A 186 39.85 -18.49 -2.72
N GLY A 187 39.68 -18.26 -4.03
CA GLY A 187 38.36 -17.90 -4.63
C GLY A 187 38.21 -16.46 -5.11
N PHE A 188 39.29 -15.65 -5.08
CA PHE A 188 39.29 -14.25 -5.48
C PHE A 188 38.63 -13.97 -6.84
N GLU A 189 38.94 -14.76 -7.86
CA GLU A 189 38.39 -14.55 -9.21
C GLU A 189 36.91 -14.96 -9.27
N GLU A 190 36.50 -16.00 -8.54
CA GLU A 190 35.11 -16.45 -8.48
C GLU A 190 34.21 -15.46 -7.72
N GLU A 191 34.61 -15.03 -6.52
CA GLU A 191 33.88 -14.00 -5.77
C GLU A 191 33.85 -12.66 -6.52
N LEU A 192 34.90 -12.34 -7.26
CA LEU A 192 34.96 -11.16 -8.10
C LEU A 192 34.02 -11.27 -9.30
N GLU A 193 33.94 -12.42 -9.98
CA GLU A 193 32.98 -12.66 -11.07
C GLU A 193 31.53 -12.64 -10.55
N LEU A 194 31.26 -13.21 -9.38
CA LEU A 194 29.95 -13.15 -8.74
C LEU A 194 29.59 -11.70 -8.35
N GLY A 195 30.52 -10.96 -7.74
CA GLY A 195 30.34 -9.54 -7.42
C GLY A 195 30.13 -8.67 -8.66
N LYS A 196 30.83 -8.95 -9.76
CA LYS A 196 30.59 -8.29 -11.05
C LYS A 196 29.20 -8.63 -11.59
N ALA A 197 28.76 -9.88 -11.54
CA ALA A 197 27.43 -10.28 -12.03
C ALA A 197 26.31 -9.58 -11.25
N ILE A 198 26.46 -9.45 -9.93
CA ILE A 198 25.53 -8.70 -9.05
C ILE A 198 25.44 -7.22 -9.46
N LEU A 199 26.54 -6.62 -9.89
CA LEU A 199 26.58 -5.21 -10.30
C LEU A 199 26.21 -5.00 -11.79
N LYS A 200 26.47 -5.99 -12.66
CA LYS A 200 26.31 -5.93 -14.13
C LYS A 200 24.95 -6.37 -14.67
N THR A 201 24.01 -6.84 -13.84
CA THR A 201 22.61 -7.12 -14.27
C THR A 201 21.91 -5.90 -14.90
N HIS A 202 22.49 -4.72 -14.78
CA HIS A 202 22.06 -3.51 -15.46
C HIS A 202 22.51 -3.54 -16.93
N ARG A 203 21.59 -3.84 -17.84
CA ARG A 203 21.76 -3.88 -19.32
C ARG A 203 22.35 -2.61 -19.98
N LEU A 204 22.54 -1.52 -19.23
CA LEU A 204 23.24 -0.35 -19.72
C LEU A 204 24.72 -0.42 -19.30
N PRO A 205 25.68 -0.15 -20.20
CA PRO A 205 27.09 -0.24 -19.87
C PRO A 205 27.42 0.59 -18.61
N PRO A 206 28.19 0.04 -17.64
CA PRO A 206 28.75 0.84 -16.55
C PRO A 206 29.60 2.03 -17.02
N ASP A 207 29.98 2.03 -18.30
CA ASP A 207 30.69 3.13 -18.98
C ASP A 207 29.77 4.30 -19.38
N GLY A 208 28.47 4.23 -19.07
CA GLY A 208 27.59 5.40 -19.15
C GLY A 208 28.16 6.51 -18.26
N GLN A 209 28.62 7.60 -18.88
CA GLN A 209 29.20 8.73 -18.17
C GLN A 209 28.25 9.20 -17.08
N LEU A 210 28.65 9.04 -15.80
CA LEU A 210 27.88 9.56 -14.67
C LEU A 210 27.65 11.06 -14.87
N VAL A 211 26.39 11.47 -14.86
CA VAL A 211 26.00 12.85 -15.06
C VAL A 211 25.92 13.51 -13.69
N ALA A 212 26.68 14.59 -13.48
CA ALA A 212 26.60 15.35 -12.25
C ALA A 212 25.21 16.03 -12.15
N GLY A 213 24.62 16.11 -10.96
CA GLY A 213 23.28 16.69 -10.79
C GLY A 213 23.14 18.12 -11.29
N ARG A 214 24.21 18.92 -11.28
CA ARG A 214 24.21 20.27 -11.90
C ARG A 214 24.06 20.27 -13.43
N GLN A 215 24.29 19.13 -14.08
CA GLN A 215 24.24 18.95 -15.53
C GLN A 215 23.03 18.13 -15.98
N ILE A 216 22.28 17.50 -15.06
CA ILE A 216 21.22 16.55 -15.43
C ILE A 216 20.08 17.21 -16.22
N GLU A 217 19.70 18.43 -15.86
CA GLU A 217 18.69 19.21 -16.57
C GLU A 217 19.15 19.55 -18.00
N GLN A 218 20.42 19.94 -18.17
CA GLN A 218 20.99 20.21 -19.50
C GLN A 218 21.12 18.94 -20.35
N HIS A 219 21.44 17.81 -19.71
CA HIS A 219 21.65 16.53 -20.37
C HIS A 219 20.33 15.91 -20.85
N THR A 220 19.30 15.91 -20.00
CA THR A 220 17.99 15.30 -20.29
C THR A 220 17.02 16.28 -20.95
N GLY A 221 17.26 17.59 -20.81
CA GLY A 221 16.33 18.65 -21.19
C GLY A 221 15.02 18.61 -20.41
N TYR A 222 15.01 18.00 -19.22
CA TYR A 222 13.83 17.95 -18.34
C TYR A 222 14.04 18.89 -17.15
N PRO A 223 13.05 19.73 -16.78
CA PRO A 223 13.22 20.73 -15.71
C PRO A 223 13.67 20.11 -14.39
N GLY A 224 14.67 20.72 -13.73
CA GLY A 224 15.27 20.19 -12.50
C GLY A 224 14.24 19.95 -11.39
N SER A 225 13.24 20.82 -11.24
CA SER A 225 12.17 20.66 -10.25
C SER A 225 11.31 19.40 -10.44
N LYS A 226 11.20 18.92 -11.69
CA LYS A 226 10.50 17.67 -12.00
C LYS A 226 11.40 16.47 -11.74
N ILE A 227 12.70 16.58 -12.03
CA ILE A 227 13.69 15.55 -11.69
C ILE A 227 13.76 15.36 -10.17
N ASP A 228 13.76 16.45 -9.40
CA ASP A 228 13.69 16.42 -7.94
C ASP A 228 12.43 15.68 -7.44
N LEU A 229 11.30 15.82 -8.13
CA LEU A 229 10.09 15.05 -7.83
C LEU A 229 10.29 13.56 -8.11
N LEU A 230 10.89 13.18 -9.24
CA LEU A 230 11.18 11.77 -9.56
C LEU A 230 12.10 11.13 -8.52
N GLU A 231 13.10 11.87 -8.03
CA GLU A 231 13.96 11.44 -6.94
C GLU A 231 13.23 11.31 -5.62
N LYS A 232 12.39 12.30 -5.27
CA LYS A 232 11.60 12.27 -4.04
C LYS A 232 10.66 11.07 -4.01
N GLU A 233 10.08 10.73 -5.16
CA GLU A 233 9.26 9.54 -5.33
C GLU A 233 10.11 8.26 -5.41
N GLY A 234 11.44 8.34 -5.52
CA GLY A 234 12.31 7.16 -5.63
C GLY A 234 12.20 6.45 -6.98
N LEU A 235 11.77 7.15 -8.02
CA LEU A 235 11.79 6.66 -9.41
C LEU A 235 13.20 6.74 -10.01
N VAL A 236 14.02 7.64 -9.50
CA VAL A 236 15.42 7.88 -9.88
C VAL A 236 16.25 7.85 -8.60
N ILE A 237 17.38 7.14 -8.59
CA ILE A 237 18.16 6.87 -7.38
C ILE A 237 19.63 7.27 -7.61
N PRO A 238 19.95 8.57 -7.58
CA PRO A 238 21.30 9.02 -7.86
C PRO A 238 22.29 8.60 -6.78
N GLU A 239 23.51 8.27 -7.18
CA GLU A 239 24.61 7.99 -6.28
C GLU A 239 25.13 9.30 -5.66
N THR A 240 25.31 9.33 -4.34
CA THR A 240 25.91 10.47 -3.66
C THR A 240 27.41 10.24 -3.46
N ARG A 241 28.25 11.02 -4.14
CA ARG A 241 29.71 11.00 -4.02
C ARG A 241 30.22 12.33 -3.49
N ASN A 242 30.89 12.32 -2.34
CA ASN A 242 31.44 13.52 -1.68
C ASN A 242 30.42 14.66 -1.48
N GLY A 243 29.13 14.34 -1.29
CA GLY A 243 28.05 15.31 -1.13
C GLY A 243 27.44 15.83 -2.43
N GLU A 244 27.93 15.39 -3.60
CA GLU A 244 27.33 15.68 -4.91
C GLU A 244 26.57 14.45 -5.44
N LYS A 245 25.47 14.70 -6.16
CA LYS A 245 24.65 13.67 -6.80
C LYS A 245 25.18 13.34 -8.20
N TYR A 246 25.20 12.06 -8.54
CA TYR A 246 25.57 11.52 -9.83
C TYR A 246 24.49 10.56 -10.31
N TYR A 247 24.02 10.77 -11.53
CA TYR A 247 22.97 9.97 -12.17
C TYR A 247 23.64 9.02 -13.13
N ASP A 248 23.24 7.75 -13.08
CA ASP A 248 23.70 6.77 -14.04
C ASP A 248 22.88 6.83 -15.34
N SER A 249 23.19 5.91 -16.26
CA SER A 249 22.48 5.85 -17.55
C SER A 249 21.03 5.36 -17.41
N ILE A 250 20.71 4.57 -16.39
CA ILE A 250 19.34 4.10 -16.10
C ILE A 250 18.51 5.28 -15.59
N ASP A 251 19.05 6.02 -14.63
CA ASP A 251 18.45 7.25 -14.11
C ASP A 251 18.10 8.22 -15.25
N CYS A 252 19.07 8.49 -16.14
CA CYS A 252 18.86 9.33 -17.32
C CYS A 252 17.74 8.77 -18.22
N ARG A 253 17.73 7.46 -18.46
CA ARG A 253 16.70 6.82 -19.31
C ARG A 253 15.31 6.88 -18.67
N ILE A 254 15.20 6.75 -17.37
CA ILE A 254 13.93 6.90 -16.64
C ILE A 254 13.42 8.34 -16.79
N ILE A 255 14.30 9.34 -16.63
CA ILE A 255 13.96 10.76 -16.84
C ILE A 255 13.46 11.00 -18.27
N GLU A 256 14.14 10.43 -19.29
CA GLU A 256 13.71 10.51 -20.68
C GLU A 256 12.32 9.90 -20.91
N VAL A 257 12.03 8.74 -20.32
CA VAL A 257 10.71 8.09 -20.40
C VAL A 257 9.63 9.00 -19.78
N MET A 258 9.91 9.62 -18.63
CA MET A 258 8.99 10.56 -17.98
C MET A 258 8.72 11.78 -18.86
N LYS A 259 9.78 12.36 -19.44
CA LYS A 259 9.68 13.47 -20.38
C LYS A 259 8.84 13.10 -21.60
N GLN A 260 9.11 11.97 -22.24
CA GLN A 260 8.36 11.51 -23.41
C GLN A 260 6.87 11.30 -23.12
N ARG A 261 6.53 10.74 -21.95
CA ARG A 261 5.12 10.61 -21.53
C ARG A 261 4.43 11.97 -21.43
N GLU A 262 5.09 12.96 -20.84
CA GLU A 262 4.54 14.30 -20.73
C GLU A 262 4.41 14.99 -22.10
N GLU A 263 5.40 14.83 -22.98
CA GLU A 263 5.36 15.34 -24.37
C GLU A 263 4.22 14.73 -25.19
N THR A 264 3.81 13.48 -24.90
CA THR A 264 2.62 12.86 -25.50
C THR A 264 1.28 13.39 -24.94
N GLY A 265 1.32 14.33 -24.00
CA GLY A 265 0.14 14.95 -23.39
C GLY A 265 -0.38 14.25 -22.14
N VAL A 266 0.34 13.24 -21.61
CA VAL A 266 -0.03 12.58 -20.35
C VAL A 266 0.42 13.46 -19.18
N PRO A 267 -0.47 13.91 -18.28
CA PRO A 267 -0.09 14.75 -17.15
C PRO A 267 0.98 14.09 -16.26
N LEU A 268 1.92 14.89 -15.76
CA LEU A 268 3.01 14.41 -14.90
C LEU A 268 2.48 13.66 -13.67
N ASP A 269 1.53 14.23 -12.94
CA ASP A 269 0.97 13.63 -11.73
C ASP A 269 0.34 12.26 -11.99
N TYR A 270 -0.33 12.11 -13.13
CA TYR A 270 -0.90 10.83 -13.56
C TYR A 270 0.21 9.83 -13.92
N SER A 271 1.27 10.27 -14.59
CA SER A 271 2.42 9.43 -14.95
C SER A 271 3.17 8.95 -13.71
N VAL A 272 3.46 9.84 -12.76
CA VAL A 272 4.06 9.51 -11.46
C VAL A 272 3.18 8.50 -10.73
N GLY A 273 1.88 8.80 -10.56
CA GLY A 273 0.95 7.88 -9.91
C GLY A 273 0.90 6.49 -10.57
N THR A 274 0.91 6.43 -11.90
CA THR A 274 0.91 5.17 -12.65
C THR A 274 2.21 4.39 -12.43
N ILE A 275 3.37 5.05 -12.55
CA ILE A 275 4.67 4.37 -12.47
C ILE A 275 4.98 3.96 -11.04
N ASN A 276 4.53 4.72 -10.05
CA ASN A 276 4.63 4.38 -8.63
C ASN A 276 4.05 2.98 -8.33
N ILE A 277 2.91 2.63 -8.94
CA ILE A 277 2.31 1.28 -8.80
C ILE A 277 3.28 0.19 -9.27
N TYR A 278 3.97 0.42 -10.39
CA TYR A 278 4.97 -0.52 -10.91
C TYR A 278 6.25 -0.51 -10.07
N ARG A 279 6.75 0.67 -9.69
CA ARG A 279 7.94 0.82 -8.84
C ARG A 279 7.76 0.01 -7.55
N ASP A 280 6.67 0.22 -6.83
CA ASP A 280 6.45 -0.44 -5.54
C ASP A 280 6.38 -1.97 -5.71
N ALA A 281 5.65 -2.44 -6.72
CA ALA A 281 5.54 -3.86 -7.02
C ALA A 281 6.86 -4.50 -7.48
N ILE A 282 7.63 -3.80 -8.32
CA ILE A 282 8.94 -4.25 -8.81
C ILE A 282 9.95 -4.26 -7.67
N GLN A 283 9.98 -3.22 -6.83
CA GLN A 283 10.87 -3.16 -5.66
C GLN A 283 10.64 -4.36 -4.73
N ASP A 284 9.37 -4.65 -4.41
CA ASP A 284 9.01 -5.81 -3.59
C ASP A 284 9.33 -7.14 -4.28
N ALA A 285 9.18 -7.23 -5.61
CA ALA A 285 9.53 -8.42 -6.37
C ALA A 285 11.04 -8.65 -6.38
N VAL A 286 11.85 -7.63 -6.70
CA VAL A 286 13.31 -7.68 -6.73
C VAL A 286 13.87 -8.03 -5.35
N HIS A 287 13.37 -7.44 -4.27
CA HIS A 287 13.80 -7.80 -2.91
C HIS A 287 13.48 -9.26 -2.54
N ARG A 288 12.38 -9.82 -3.05
CA ARG A 288 12.05 -11.24 -2.87
C ARG A 288 12.90 -12.13 -3.76
N ASP A 289 13.19 -11.71 -4.98
CA ASP A 289 14.01 -12.44 -5.93
C ASP A 289 15.46 -12.56 -5.47
N ILE A 290 16.08 -11.46 -5.04
CA ILE A 290 17.43 -11.45 -4.45
C ILE A 290 17.49 -12.40 -3.25
N ARG A 291 16.48 -12.37 -2.37
CA ARG A 291 16.41 -13.28 -1.21
C ARG A 291 16.25 -14.74 -1.64
N TYR A 292 15.40 -15.00 -2.61
CA TYR A 292 15.16 -16.34 -3.12
C TYR A 292 16.42 -16.92 -3.78
N PHE A 293 17.11 -16.13 -4.59
CA PHE A 293 18.40 -16.50 -5.17
C PHE A 293 19.45 -16.76 -4.08
N ALA A 294 19.58 -15.85 -3.11
CA ALA A 294 20.53 -16.00 -2.01
C ALA A 294 20.27 -17.24 -1.14
N GLN A 295 19.01 -17.63 -0.95
CA GLN A 295 18.64 -18.76 -0.09
C GLN A 295 18.70 -20.12 -0.77
N ASN A 296 18.57 -20.19 -2.10
CA ASN A 296 18.38 -21.45 -2.82
C ASN A 296 19.45 -21.75 -3.87
N LEU A 297 20.32 -20.79 -4.21
CA LEU A 297 21.31 -20.94 -5.27
C LEU A 297 22.71 -20.51 -4.83
N LEU A 298 22.82 -19.45 -4.03
CA LEU A 298 24.12 -18.93 -3.62
C LEU A 298 24.82 -19.90 -2.65
N GLY A 299 25.92 -20.51 -3.11
CA GLY A 299 26.67 -21.54 -2.37
C GLY A 299 26.28 -22.98 -2.69
N ASP A 300 25.10 -23.21 -3.28
CA ASP A 300 24.62 -24.54 -3.69
C ASP A 300 24.97 -24.87 -5.16
N VAL A 301 25.23 -23.86 -5.99
CA VAL A 301 25.70 -24.02 -7.37
C VAL A 301 27.10 -23.44 -7.58
N PRO A 302 27.90 -24.00 -8.51
CA PRO A 302 29.19 -23.42 -8.90
C PRO A 302 29.05 -21.97 -9.35
N THR A 303 30.02 -21.12 -9.01
CA THR A 303 30.02 -19.68 -9.25
C THR A 303 29.75 -19.32 -10.72
N GLU A 304 30.34 -20.06 -11.66
CA GLU A 304 30.12 -19.86 -13.10
C GLU A 304 28.63 -20.02 -13.48
N LYS A 305 27.95 -21.05 -12.97
CA LYS A 305 26.52 -21.26 -13.21
C LYS A 305 25.66 -20.21 -12.52
N ALA A 306 26.05 -19.76 -11.32
CA ALA A 306 25.38 -18.67 -10.63
C ALA A 306 25.46 -17.39 -11.47
N VAL A 307 26.63 -17.07 -12.02
CA VAL A 307 26.84 -15.93 -12.93
C VAL A 307 25.95 -16.07 -14.18
N THR A 308 25.89 -17.24 -14.82
CA THR A 308 24.99 -17.48 -15.97
C THR A 308 23.51 -17.24 -15.61
N PHE A 309 23.04 -17.68 -14.45
CA PHE A 309 21.67 -17.41 -14.03
C PHE A 309 21.42 -15.91 -13.81
N MET A 310 22.42 -15.19 -13.29
CA MET A 310 22.30 -13.76 -13.06
C MET A 310 22.38 -12.94 -14.34
N THR A 311 23.06 -13.42 -15.39
CA THR A 311 23.22 -12.65 -16.64
C THR A 311 22.29 -13.12 -17.76
N GLU A 312 22.24 -14.42 -18.07
CA GLU A 312 21.49 -14.96 -19.22
C GLU A 312 20.03 -15.28 -18.87
N ALA A 313 19.76 -15.82 -17.68
CA ALA A 313 18.38 -16.14 -17.31
C ALA A 313 17.57 -14.88 -16.97
N ASP A 314 18.22 -13.82 -16.50
CA ASP A 314 17.58 -12.53 -16.21
C ASP A 314 17.04 -11.85 -17.48
N ASP A 315 17.72 -12.04 -18.62
CA ASP A 315 17.26 -11.58 -19.93
C ASP A 315 15.90 -12.22 -20.33
N LEU A 316 15.70 -13.50 -20.00
CA LEU A 316 14.44 -14.20 -20.24
C LEU A 316 13.34 -13.70 -19.29
N LEU A 317 13.70 -13.38 -18.04
CA LEU A 317 12.79 -12.79 -17.07
C LEU A 317 12.26 -11.43 -17.55
N TYR A 318 13.10 -10.59 -18.14
CA TYR A 318 12.69 -9.32 -18.74
C TYR A 318 11.61 -9.53 -19.83
N SER A 319 11.85 -10.44 -20.77
CA SER A 319 10.87 -10.78 -21.81
C SER A 319 9.57 -11.32 -21.22
N PHE A 320 9.66 -12.17 -20.20
CA PHE A 320 8.48 -12.68 -19.49
C PHE A 320 7.68 -11.54 -18.85
N MET A 321 8.32 -10.60 -18.15
CA MET A 321 7.62 -9.48 -17.48
C MET A 321 6.80 -8.65 -18.48
N VAL A 322 7.34 -8.36 -19.66
CA VAL A 322 6.63 -7.61 -20.72
C VAL A 322 5.42 -8.39 -21.22
N LEU A 323 5.59 -9.66 -21.57
CA LEU A 323 4.51 -10.51 -22.10
C LEU A 323 3.42 -10.76 -21.07
N TYR A 324 3.82 -11.05 -19.82
CA TYR A 324 2.88 -11.33 -18.75
C TYR A 324 2.08 -10.10 -18.36
N ARG A 325 2.71 -8.91 -18.34
CA ARG A 325 1.99 -7.63 -18.19
C ARG A 325 0.92 -7.45 -19.27
N GLN A 326 1.24 -7.71 -20.54
CA GLN A 326 0.28 -7.61 -21.64
C GLN A 326 -0.88 -8.61 -21.47
N LYS A 327 -0.56 -9.84 -21.06
CA LYS A 327 -1.56 -10.88 -20.79
C LYS A 327 -2.51 -10.47 -19.65
N LEU A 328 -1.97 -10.01 -18.52
CA LEU A 328 -2.77 -9.55 -17.38
C LEU A 328 -3.63 -8.33 -17.73
N LEU A 329 -3.06 -7.35 -18.45
CA LEU A 329 -3.81 -6.16 -18.88
C LEU A 329 -5.05 -6.56 -19.70
N ARG A 330 -4.88 -7.51 -20.62
CA ARG A 330 -5.99 -8.04 -21.41
C ARG A 330 -7.05 -8.71 -20.55
N VAL A 331 -6.64 -9.64 -19.69
CA VAL A 331 -7.56 -10.41 -18.83
C VAL A 331 -8.38 -9.48 -17.92
N TYR A 332 -7.73 -8.56 -17.22
CA TYR A 332 -8.43 -7.67 -16.29
C TYR A 332 -9.25 -6.59 -17.00
N SER A 333 -8.81 -6.10 -18.17
CA SER A 333 -9.62 -5.15 -18.95
C SER A 333 -10.88 -5.81 -19.52
N GLU A 334 -10.77 -7.05 -20.03
CA GLU A 334 -11.91 -7.83 -20.51
C GLU A 334 -12.93 -8.06 -19.38
N ASP A 335 -12.46 -8.39 -18.18
CA ASP A 335 -13.33 -8.59 -17.02
C ASP A 335 -14.01 -7.29 -16.58
N ALA A 336 -13.27 -6.18 -16.49
CA ALA A 336 -13.84 -4.87 -16.16
C ALA A 336 -14.94 -4.42 -17.15
N ILE A 337 -14.72 -4.64 -18.45
CA ILE A 337 -15.71 -4.37 -19.50
C ILE A 337 -16.94 -5.27 -19.31
N ARG A 338 -16.74 -6.56 -19.03
CA ARG A 338 -17.84 -7.50 -18.79
C ARG A 338 -18.68 -7.08 -17.60
N GLN A 339 -18.05 -6.66 -16.49
CA GLN A 339 -18.76 -6.21 -15.29
C GLN A 339 -19.60 -4.95 -15.56
N LEU A 340 -19.09 -4.01 -16.37
CA LEU A 340 -19.87 -2.84 -16.81
C LEU A 340 -21.07 -3.23 -17.68
N ASN A 341 -20.92 -4.19 -18.58
CA ASN A 341 -22.00 -4.61 -19.48
C ASN A 341 -23.16 -5.32 -18.78
N VAL A 342 -22.91 -5.99 -17.64
CA VAL A 342 -23.94 -6.69 -16.83
C VAL A 342 -24.58 -5.76 -15.80
N MET A 343 -24.01 -4.58 -15.56
CA MET A 343 -24.53 -3.58 -14.62
C MET A 343 -26.02 -3.25 -14.82
N PRO A 344 -26.58 -3.15 -16.05
CA PRO A 344 -28.00 -2.85 -16.24
C PRO A 344 -28.95 -3.88 -15.66
N GLU A 345 -28.56 -5.16 -15.64
CA GLU A 345 -29.35 -6.22 -15.02
C GLU A 345 -29.42 -6.02 -13.50
N LYS A 346 -28.29 -5.62 -12.89
CA LYS A 346 -28.19 -5.33 -11.46
C LYS A 346 -28.97 -4.07 -11.06
N LEU A 347 -29.09 -3.07 -11.94
CA LEU A 347 -29.84 -1.82 -11.67
C LEU A 347 -31.31 -2.06 -11.31
N SER A 348 -31.93 -3.10 -11.88
CA SER A 348 -33.31 -3.47 -11.54
C SER A 348 -33.51 -3.73 -10.05
N GLN A 349 -32.45 -4.17 -9.35
CA GLN A 349 -32.44 -4.45 -7.92
C GLN A 349 -32.35 -3.17 -7.05
N LEU A 350 -32.02 -1.99 -7.60
CA LEU A 350 -31.87 -0.75 -6.82
C LEU A 350 -33.20 -0.15 -6.39
N SER A 351 -34.24 -0.24 -7.23
CA SER A 351 -35.52 0.42 -7.00
C SER A 351 -36.09 -0.01 -5.66
N PHE A 352 -36.21 0.90 -4.69
CA PHE A 352 -36.71 0.60 -3.34
C PHE A 352 -38.17 0.99 -3.11
N PHE A 353 -38.80 1.68 -4.07
CA PHE A 353 -40.20 2.07 -3.97
C PHE A 353 -41.12 0.86 -4.20
N PRO A 354 -42.23 0.79 -3.46
CA PRO A 354 -43.10 -0.39 -3.42
C PRO A 354 -43.85 -0.60 -4.73
N ILE A 355 -44.22 -1.87 -4.96
CA ILE A 355 -45.32 -2.27 -5.85
C ILE A 355 -46.59 -1.54 -5.36
N PRO A 356 -47.45 -0.99 -6.26
CA PRO A 356 -48.54 -0.12 -5.86
C PRO A 356 -49.52 -0.80 -4.89
N GLY A 357 -49.74 -0.13 -3.75
CA GLY A 357 -50.99 -0.14 -3.00
C GLY A 357 -51.13 -1.18 -1.91
N ARG A 358 -51.23 -0.71 -0.66
CA ARG A 358 -52.18 -1.26 0.32
C ARG A 358 -52.62 -0.26 1.41
N GLU A 359 -51.80 0.74 1.78
CA GLU A 359 -52.13 1.61 2.94
C GLU A 359 -52.30 3.13 2.67
N PHE A 360 -52.35 3.58 1.40
CA PHE A 360 -52.40 5.01 1.04
C PHE A 360 -53.75 5.73 1.29
N ALA A 361 -54.57 5.27 2.23
CA ALA A 361 -55.85 5.91 2.52
C ALA A 361 -55.65 7.18 3.39
N GLY A 362 -55.38 8.32 2.75
CA GLY A 362 -55.37 9.64 3.40
C GLY A 362 -55.12 10.79 2.43
N VAL A 363 -55.86 11.90 2.59
CA VAL A 363 -55.70 13.13 1.78
C VAL A 363 -54.31 13.75 2.06
N PRO A 364 -53.54 14.16 1.04
CA PRO A 364 -52.26 14.84 1.25
C PRO A 364 -52.45 16.14 2.04
N GLU A 365 -51.49 16.47 2.91
CA GLU A 365 -51.40 17.81 3.51
C GLU A 365 -51.43 18.93 2.45
N GLU A 366 -51.87 20.14 2.82
CA GLU A 366 -51.87 21.32 1.92
C GLU A 366 -50.48 21.66 1.36
N ARG A 367 -49.40 21.17 2.00
CA ARG A 367 -48.02 21.46 1.61
C ARG A 367 -47.64 20.76 0.31
N THR A 368 -47.25 21.55 -0.69
CA THR A 368 -46.85 21.10 -2.03
C THR A 368 -45.72 20.05 -2.01
N PHE A 369 -44.78 20.13 -1.07
CA PHE A 369 -43.69 19.14 -0.92
C PHE A 369 -44.20 17.71 -0.64
N TRP A 370 -45.10 17.55 0.34
CA TRP A 370 -45.60 16.23 0.71
C TRP A 370 -46.53 15.63 -0.35
N ARG A 371 -47.21 16.49 -1.13
CA ARG A 371 -47.96 16.05 -2.32
C ARG A 371 -47.04 15.38 -3.35
N VAL A 372 -45.87 15.96 -3.63
CA VAL A 372 -44.89 15.37 -4.55
C VAL A 372 -44.38 14.02 -4.03
N ILE A 373 -43.97 13.94 -2.75
CA ILE A 373 -43.51 12.68 -2.15
C ILE A 373 -44.61 11.62 -2.18
N HIS A 374 -45.85 12.00 -1.86
CA HIS A 374 -47.00 11.10 -1.93
C HIS A 374 -47.25 10.56 -3.34
N SER A 375 -47.19 11.42 -4.36
CA SER A 375 -47.30 11.00 -5.77
C SER A 375 -46.19 10.03 -6.17
N ILE A 376 -44.95 10.26 -5.73
CA ILE A 376 -43.82 9.34 -5.97
C ILE A 376 -44.09 7.97 -5.30
N CYS A 377 -44.52 7.95 -4.04
CA CYS A 377 -44.83 6.71 -3.34
C CYS A 377 -45.98 5.93 -3.98
N LEU A 378 -46.94 6.62 -4.60
CA LEU A 378 -48.04 6.02 -5.36
C LEU A 378 -47.66 5.55 -6.77
N GLY A 379 -46.43 5.78 -7.21
CA GLY A 379 -46.00 5.50 -8.59
C GLY A 379 -46.56 6.47 -9.64
N ARG A 380 -47.13 7.60 -9.21
CA ARG A 380 -47.68 8.65 -10.10
C ARG A 380 -46.62 9.70 -10.38
N TYR A 381 -45.60 9.32 -11.14
CA TYR A 381 -44.43 10.18 -11.37
C TYR A 381 -44.74 11.41 -12.21
N ALA A 382 -45.67 11.32 -13.17
CA ALA A 382 -46.14 12.47 -13.94
C ALA A 382 -46.78 13.52 -13.03
N ASP A 383 -47.74 13.12 -12.18
CA ASP A 383 -48.35 14.00 -11.18
C ASP A 383 -47.30 14.62 -10.24
N ALA A 384 -46.27 13.85 -9.85
CA ALA A 384 -45.19 14.36 -9.03
C ALA A 384 -44.43 15.48 -9.74
N LEU A 385 -44.08 15.30 -11.02
CA LEU A 385 -43.37 16.29 -11.84
C LEU A 385 -44.19 17.56 -12.07
N GLU A 386 -45.49 17.43 -12.36
CA GLU A 386 -46.39 18.58 -12.55
C GLU A 386 -46.52 19.47 -11.31
N ASN A 387 -46.42 18.86 -10.12
CA ASN A 387 -46.54 19.57 -8.85
C ASN A 387 -45.19 20.06 -8.30
N MET A 388 -44.06 19.77 -8.95
CA MET A 388 -42.74 20.24 -8.50
C MET A 388 -42.54 21.73 -8.78
N THR A 389 -41.98 22.44 -7.79
CA THR A 389 -41.61 23.85 -7.93
C THR A 389 -40.17 24.07 -7.46
N ASP A 390 -39.44 24.99 -8.11
CA ASP A 390 -38.06 25.35 -7.73
C ASP A 390 -37.94 25.85 -6.27
N SER A 391 -39.04 26.29 -5.67
CA SER A 391 -39.14 26.68 -4.27
C SER A 391 -39.09 25.52 -3.27
N MET A 392 -39.20 24.26 -3.71
CA MET A 392 -39.15 23.05 -2.86
C MET A 392 -37.73 22.70 -2.42
N ASN A 393 -37.11 23.57 -1.64
CA ASN A 393 -35.79 23.33 -1.08
C ASN A 393 -35.86 23.27 0.45
N THR A 394 -35.36 22.17 0.99
CA THR A 394 -35.09 22.01 2.42
C THR A 394 -33.57 22.03 2.65
N SER A 395 -33.16 21.92 3.92
CA SER A 395 -31.75 21.75 4.29
C SER A 395 -31.12 20.51 3.66
N SER A 396 -31.90 19.44 3.46
CA SER A 396 -31.39 18.12 3.07
C SER A 396 -31.87 17.63 1.70
N ILE A 397 -33.03 18.09 1.22
CA ILE A 397 -33.65 17.71 -0.07
C ILE A 397 -33.87 18.95 -0.93
N SER A 398 -33.47 18.90 -2.20
CA SER A 398 -33.76 19.95 -3.19
C SER A 398 -34.80 19.51 -4.21
N ALA A 399 -35.48 20.48 -4.83
CA ALA A 399 -36.44 20.24 -5.90
C ALA A 399 -35.82 19.39 -7.02
N VAL A 400 -34.60 19.76 -7.42
CA VAL A 400 -33.82 19.05 -8.47
C VAL A 400 -33.61 17.59 -8.11
N SER A 401 -33.26 17.27 -6.86
CA SER A 401 -33.04 15.88 -6.45
C SER A 401 -34.32 15.04 -6.56
N LEU A 402 -35.48 15.61 -6.25
CA LEU A 402 -36.77 14.93 -6.42
C LEU A 402 -37.15 14.78 -7.89
N THR A 403 -36.90 15.80 -8.72
CA THR A 403 -37.16 15.76 -10.17
C THR A 403 -36.35 14.66 -10.85
N VAL A 404 -35.04 14.58 -10.56
CA VAL A 404 -34.15 13.53 -11.09
C VAL A 404 -34.68 12.15 -10.70
N VAL A 405 -35.01 11.93 -9.42
CA VAL A 405 -35.54 10.65 -8.94
C VAL A 405 -36.88 10.30 -9.61
N ALA A 406 -37.79 11.26 -9.77
CA ALA A 406 -39.07 11.02 -10.43
C ALA A 406 -38.91 10.61 -11.92
N HIS A 407 -38.01 11.25 -12.67
CA HIS A 407 -37.70 10.84 -14.04
C HIS A 407 -37.09 9.42 -14.09
N LEU A 408 -36.14 9.11 -13.21
CA LEU A 408 -35.54 7.78 -13.13
C LEU A 408 -36.57 6.68 -12.84
N LEU A 409 -37.47 6.93 -11.88
CA LEU A 409 -38.54 5.99 -11.54
C LEU A 409 -39.59 5.88 -12.66
N GLY A 410 -39.81 6.95 -13.43
CA GLY A 410 -40.61 6.95 -14.66
C GLY A 410 -39.93 6.29 -15.86
N GLY A 411 -38.67 5.87 -15.74
CA GLY A 411 -37.90 5.24 -16.82
C GLY A 411 -37.22 6.22 -17.80
N ASP A 412 -37.32 7.53 -17.56
CA ASP A 412 -36.76 8.59 -18.39
C ASP A 412 -35.32 8.94 -17.95
N VAL A 413 -34.41 8.03 -18.28
CA VAL A 413 -33.00 8.11 -17.84
C VAL A 413 -32.25 9.28 -18.46
N GLU A 414 -32.51 9.60 -19.73
CA GLU A 414 -31.81 10.68 -20.45
C GLU A 414 -32.14 12.05 -19.84
N THR A 415 -33.42 12.36 -19.63
CA THR A 415 -33.82 13.63 -19.00
C THR A 415 -33.32 13.73 -17.56
N ALA A 416 -33.33 12.62 -16.81
CA ALA A 416 -32.79 12.59 -15.46
C ALA A 416 -31.27 12.89 -15.44
N TYR A 417 -30.52 12.30 -16.37
CA TYR A 417 -29.08 12.54 -16.49
C TYR A 417 -28.78 13.97 -16.92
N ASP A 418 -29.42 14.47 -17.98
CA ASP A 418 -29.22 15.84 -18.49
C ASP A 418 -29.54 16.89 -17.42
N LEU A 419 -30.61 16.68 -16.66
CA LEU A 419 -30.98 17.55 -15.55
C LEU A 419 -29.93 17.52 -14.43
N ALA A 420 -29.50 16.33 -14.01
CA ALA A 420 -28.46 16.16 -13.00
C ALA A 420 -27.14 16.79 -13.47
N GLU A 421 -26.79 16.63 -14.75
CA GLU A 421 -25.57 17.21 -15.34
C GLU A 421 -25.60 18.73 -15.34
N LYS A 422 -26.74 19.33 -15.68
CA LYS A 422 -26.92 20.78 -15.76
C LYS A 422 -27.05 21.44 -14.39
N ARG A 423 -27.76 20.81 -13.44
CA ARG A 423 -28.12 21.43 -12.14
C ARG A 423 -27.26 20.94 -10.97
N ILE A 424 -26.59 19.80 -11.11
CA ILE A 424 -25.68 19.23 -10.11
C ILE A 424 -24.35 18.83 -10.79
N PRO A 425 -23.64 19.77 -11.46
CA PRO A 425 -22.45 19.46 -12.24
C PRO A 425 -21.30 18.92 -11.38
N GLU A 426 -21.21 19.37 -10.14
CA GLU A 426 -20.17 19.01 -9.17
C GLU A 426 -20.80 18.52 -7.85
N VAL A 427 -19.96 17.91 -7.00
CA VAL A 427 -20.38 17.41 -5.69
C VAL A 427 -20.91 18.54 -4.81
N THR A 428 -22.03 18.31 -4.12
CA THR A 428 -22.68 19.34 -3.29
C THR A 428 -22.59 19.02 -1.80
N HIS A 429 -23.03 19.93 -0.94
CA HIS A 429 -23.13 19.67 0.50
C HIS A 429 -24.37 18.86 0.88
N LYS A 430 -25.39 18.79 0.00
CA LYS A 430 -26.64 18.07 0.27
C LYS A 430 -26.49 16.60 -0.13
N MET A 431 -26.73 15.68 0.80
CA MET A 431 -26.55 14.25 0.52
C MET A 431 -27.51 13.74 -0.55
N MET A 432 -28.77 14.20 -0.56
CA MET A 432 -29.75 13.75 -1.56
C MET A 432 -29.47 14.22 -2.99
N GLU A 433 -28.82 15.38 -3.17
CA GLU A 433 -28.37 15.82 -4.50
C GLU A 433 -27.27 14.91 -5.03
N ASN A 434 -26.28 14.60 -4.19
CA ASN A 434 -25.23 13.66 -4.53
C ASN A 434 -25.80 12.25 -4.80
N ALA A 435 -26.78 11.80 -4.02
CA ALA A 435 -27.45 10.52 -4.23
C ALA A 435 -28.23 10.49 -5.55
N ALA A 436 -29.01 11.54 -5.86
CA ALA A 436 -29.75 11.65 -7.11
C ALA A 436 -28.82 11.69 -8.33
N ALA A 437 -27.73 12.48 -8.27
CA ALA A 437 -26.73 12.54 -9.33
C ALA A 437 -25.97 11.21 -9.50
N THR A 438 -25.71 10.49 -8.40
CA THR A 438 -25.16 9.12 -8.43
C THR A 438 -26.10 8.20 -9.20
N LEU A 439 -27.39 8.16 -8.84
CA LEU A 439 -28.36 7.31 -9.52
C LEU A 439 -28.49 7.69 -10.99
N ALA A 440 -28.53 8.97 -11.34
CA ALA A 440 -28.58 9.41 -12.73
C ALA A 440 -27.38 8.91 -13.55
N CYS A 441 -26.16 9.00 -13.00
CA CYS A 441 -24.97 8.46 -13.66
C CYS A 441 -25.05 6.94 -13.83
N ILE A 442 -25.46 6.23 -12.77
CA ILE A 442 -25.47 4.78 -12.71
C ILE A 442 -26.55 4.19 -13.63
N PHE A 443 -27.74 4.81 -13.72
CA PHE A 443 -28.77 4.43 -14.69
C PHE A 443 -28.37 4.77 -16.13
N ALA A 444 -27.68 5.90 -16.36
CA ALA A 444 -27.17 6.25 -17.69
C ALA A 444 -26.13 5.26 -18.22
N ILE A 445 -25.40 4.54 -17.34
CA ILE A 445 -24.49 3.46 -17.77
C ILE A 445 -25.26 2.43 -18.59
N GLY A 446 -26.47 2.04 -18.17
CA GLY A 446 -27.26 1.04 -18.88
C GLY A 446 -27.90 1.48 -20.20
N LYS A 447 -27.83 2.78 -20.52
CA LYS A 447 -28.20 3.32 -21.83
C LYS A 447 -26.98 3.64 -22.71
N SER A 448 -25.79 3.68 -22.11
CA SER A 448 -24.57 4.07 -22.81
C SER A 448 -23.99 2.93 -23.66
N THR A 449 -23.32 3.33 -24.74
CA THR A 449 -22.58 2.42 -25.64
C THR A 449 -21.08 2.68 -25.57
N GLY A 450 -20.28 1.69 -25.96
CA GLY A 450 -18.82 1.75 -25.89
C GLY A 450 -18.29 1.64 -24.46
N ILE A 451 -16.99 1.90 -24.29
CA ILE A 451 -16.29 1.69 -23.00
C ILE A 451 -16.11 3.03 -22.26
N SER A 452 -15.80 4.10 -22.98
CA SER A 452 -15.43 5.38 -22.38
C SER A 452 -16.56 6.04 -21.58
N ARG A 453 -17.80 6.00 -22.11
CA ARG A 453 -18.95 6.64 -21.46
C ARG A 453 -19.36 5.93 -20.16
N PRO A 454 -19.53 4.59 -20.09
CA PRO A 454 -19.73 3.88 -18.84
C PRO A 454 -18.69 4.19 -17.76
N VAL A 455 -17.40 4.17 -18.13
CA VAL A 455 -16.29 4.44 -17.19
C VAL A 455 -16.33 5.87 -16.68
N TYR A 456 -16.60 6.84 -17.56
CA TYR A 456 -16.78 8.24 -17.18
C TYR A 456 -17.93 8.41 -16.18
N LEU A 457 -19.09 7.81 -16.45
CA LEU A 457 -20.28 7.88 -15.60
C LEU A 457 -20.03 7.21 -14.24
N ALA A 458 -19.38 6.05 -14.21
CA ALA A 458 -18.99 5.36 -12.98
C ALA A 458 -17.99 6.21 -12.15
N LYS A 459 -17.00 6.83 -12.79
CA LYS A 459 -16.06 7.75 -12.11
C LYS A 459 -16.78 8.98 -11.56
N ARG A 460 -17.74 9.53 -12.29
CA ARG A 460 -18.54 10.66 -11.85
C ARG A 460 -19.42 10.28 -10.64
N ALA A 461 -20.09 9.13 -10.70
CA ALA A 461 -20.85 8.57 -9.59
C ALA A 461 -19.98 8.38 -8.33
N MET A 462 -18.76 7.86 -8.50
CA MET A 462 -17.77 7.72 -7.42
C MET A 462 -17.44 9.04 -6.72
N GLY A 463 -17.36 10.16 -7.46
CA GLY A 463 -17.17 11.49 -6.88
C GLY A 463 -18.28 11.86 -5.89
N TYR A 464 -19.54 11.70 -6.30
CA TYR A 464 -20.71 11.97 -5.45
C TYR A 464 -20.78 11.00 -4.26
N LEU A 465 -20.50 9.72 -4.46
CA LEU A 465 -20.47 8.69 -3.40
C LEU A 465 -19.44 9.01 -2.31
N ASN A 466 -18.23 9.40 -2.72
CA ASN A 466 -17.16 9.78 -1.79
C ASN A 466 -17.52 11.07 -1.02
N ARG A 467 -18.22 12.02 -1.66
CA ARG A 467 -18.71 13.20 -0.96
C ARG A 467 -19.67 12.83 0.16
N MET A 468 -20.63 11.94 -0.12
CA MET A 468 -21.62 11.50 0.87
C MET A 468 -20.99 10.82 2.10
N GLU A 469 -19.86 10.13 1.94
CA GLU A 469 -19.13 9.53 3.06
C GLU A 469 -18.58 10.57 4.05
N SER A 470 -18.11 11.70 3.54
CA SER A 470 -17.57 12.79 4.37
C SER A 470 -18.64 13.68 5.00
N SER A 471 -19.90 13.50 4.61
CA SER A 471 -21.03 14.33 5.04
C SER A 471 -21.72 13.71 6.26
N ARG A 472 -22.30 14.56 7.11
CA ARG A 472 -23.19 14.15 8.19
C ARG A 472 -24.59 14.64 7.89
N GLU A 473 -25.56 13.73 7.94
CA GLU A 473 -26.97 14.07 7.81
C GLU A 473 -27.64 14.04 9.18
N THR A 474 -28.56 14.98 9.39
CA THR A 474 -29.30 15.08 10.66
C THR A 474 -30.58 14.25 10.65
N GLU A 475 -31.15 14.06 9.46
CA GLU A 475 -32.35 13.27 9.22
C GLU A 475 -32.01 11.81 8.98
N ALA A 476 -32.30 10.94 9.95
CA ALA A 476 -31.90 9.53 9.92
C ALA A 476 -32.50 8.74 8.74
N VAL A 477 -33.67 9.14 8.22
CA VAL A 477 -34.29 8.51 7.03
C VAL A 477 -33.48 8.83 5.76
N ILE A 478 -32.99 10.08 5.64
CA ILE A 478 -32.17 10.50 4.51
C ILE A 478 -30.80 9.83 4.56
N GLU A 479 -30.17 9.81 5.73
CA GLU A 479 -28.90 9.12 5.96
C GLU A 479 -29.01 7.65 5.55
N LEU A 480 -30.03 6.95 6.04
CA LEU A 480 -30.26 5.54 5.76
C LEU A 480 -30.53 5.27 4.27
N THR A 481 -31.27 6.15 3.59
CA THR A 481 -31.52 6.06 2.14
C THR A 481 -30.23 6.27 1.34
N CYS A 482 -29.42 7.25 1.72
CA CYS A 482 -28.13 7.52 1.08
C CYS A 482 -27.14 6.38 1.30
N ASP A 483 -27.07 5.82 2.50
CA ASP A 483 -26.25 4.65 2.81
C ASP A 483 -26.70 3.43 1.98
N TYR A 484 -28.00 3.22 1.81
CA TYR A 484 -28.51 2.14 0.96
C TYR A 484 -28.04 2.31 -0.49
N ILE A 485 -28.20 3.52 -1.06
CA ILE A 485 -27.73 3.83 -2.41
C ILE A 485 -26.22 3.63 -2.51
N ARG A 486 -25.44 4.11 -1.53
CA ARG A 486 -23.98 3.96 -1.50
C ARG A 486 -23.56 2.50 -1.47
N GLY A 487 -24.10 1.74 -0.52
CA GLY A 487 -23.80 0.32 -0.35
C GLY A 487 -24.13 -0.48 -1.61
N ALA A 488 -25.35 -0.32 -2.12
CA ALA A 488 -25.79 -1.02 -3.33
C ALA A 488 -24.94 -0.65 -4.55
N VAL A 489 -24.74 0.65 -4.83
CA VAL A 489 -23.95 1.08 -5.99
C VAL A 489 -22.50 0.61 -5.89
N TYR A 490 -21.86 0.67 -4.71
CA TYR A 490 -20.50 0.15 -4.53
C TYR A 490 -20.40 -1.36 -4.79
N THR A 491 -21.42 -2.16 -4.46
CA THR A 491 -21.43 -3.59 -4.79
C THR A 491 -21.73 -3.88 -6.27
N MET A 492 -22.28 -2.92 -7.01
CA MET A 492 -22.54 -3.03 -8.45
C MET A 492 -21.37 -2.58 -9.31
N LEU A 493 -20.57 -1.64 -8.81
CA LEU A 493 -19.44 -1.09 -9.55
C LEU A 493 -18.38 -2.17 -9.80
N PRO A 494 -17.68 -2.11 -10.95
CA PRO A 494 -16.63 -3.06 -11.26
C PRO A 494 -15.48 -3.09 -10.24
N ASP A 495 -14.80 -4.22 -10.15
CA ASP A 495 -13.68 -4.45 -9.22
C ASP A 495 -12.53 -3.46 -9.41
N VAL A 496 -12.36 -2.91 -10.62
CA VAL A 496 -11.35 -1.87 -10.90
C VAL A 496 -11.54 -0.59 -10.07
N PHE A 497 -12.74 -0.35 -9.53
CA PHE A 497 -13.00 0.75 -8.61
C PHE A 497 -12.63 0.42 -7.15
N ASN A 498 -12.38 -0.86 -6.82
CA ASN A 498 -11.96 -1.34 -5.50
C ASN A 498 -12.85 -0.83 -4.34
N VAL A 499 -14.16 -0.90 -4.53
CA VAL A 499 -15.17 -0.44 -3.55
C VAL A 499 -16.12 -1.53 -3.07
N PHE A 500 -15.99 -2.76 -3.59
CA PHE A 500 -16.92 -3.84 -3.29
C PHE A 500 -17.03 -4.13 -1.79
N GLU A 501 -15.90 -4.35 -1.10
CA GLU A 501 -15.86 -4.60 0.34
C GLU A 501 -16.40 -3.43 1.17
N LYS A 502 -16.18 -2.21 0.70
CA LYS A 502 -16.74 -1.01 1.31
C LYS A 502 -18.26 -0.98 1.18
N GLY A 503 -18.80 -1.35 0.02
CA GLY A 503 -20.22 -1.52 -0.21
C GLY A 503 -20.83 -2.58 0.71
N MET A 504 -20.20 -3.75 0.80
CA MET A 504 -20.58 -4.83 1.71
C MET A 504 -20.64 -4.34 3.16
N SER A 505 -19.60 -3.66 3.65
CA SER A 505 -19.57 -3.13 5.02
C SER A 505 -20.71 -2.15 5.31
N ILE A 506 -21.07 -1.28 4.36
CA ILE A 506 -22.20 -0.33 4.53
C ILE A 506 -23.52 -1.10 4.61
N LEU A 507 -23.71 -2.09 3.73
CA LEU A 507 -24.92 -2.92 3.70
C LEU A 507 -25.06 -3.77 4.97
N GLU A 508 -23.98 -4.26 5.56
CA GLU A 508 -24.01 -4.99 6.83
C GLU A 508 -24.41 -4.09 8.02
N ASP A 509 -24.00 -2.83 8.03
CA ASP A 509 -24.46 -1.88 9.04
C ASP A 509 -25.96 -1.56 8.86
N LEU A 510 -26.40 -1.37 7.61
CA LEU A 510 -27.81 -1.19 7.28
C LEU A 510 -28.66 -2.39 7.67
N GLU A 511 -28.22 -3.62 7.41
CA GLU A 511 -28.88 -4.85 7.85
C GLU A 511 -29.12 -4.81 9.37
N LYS A 512 -28.11 -4.41 10.16
CA LYS A 512 -28.25 -4.29 11.62
C LYS A 512 -29.22 -3.18 12.04
N ARG A 513 -29.20 -2.03 11.35
CA ARG A 513 -30.09 -0.89 11.64
C ARG A 513 -31.55 -1.21 11.33
N LEU A 514 -31.82 -1.80 10.16
CA LEU A 514 -33.15 -2.21 9.72
C LEU A 514 -33.73 -3.30 10.64
N ASN A 515 -32.92 -4.31 11.01
CA ASN A 515 -33.32 -5.37 11.94
C ASN A 515 -33.78 -4.86 13.31
N LYS A 516 -33.20 -3.76 13.79
CA LYS A 516 -33.58 -3.17 15.10
C LYS A 516 -34.95 -2.49 15.08
N ARG A 517 -35.50 -2.15 13.90
CA ARG A 517 -36.78 -1.43 13.69
C ARG A 517 -36.96 -0.16 14.55
N LYS A 518 -35.85 0.47 14.95
CA LYS A 518 -35.84 1.71 15.76
C LYS A 518 -35.16 2.84 14.98
N ILE A 519 -35.73 3.17 13.83
CA ILE A 519 -35.25 4.29 13.00
C ILE A 519 -36.03 5.55 13.40
N ARG A 520 -35.32 6.62 13.74
CA ARG A 520 -35.93 7.91 14.05
C ARG A 520 -36.49 8.50 12.75
N LYS A 521 -37.80 8.72 12.68
CA LYS A 521 -38.46 9.20 11.45
C LYS A 521 -38.51 10.73 11.31
N GLY A 522 -38.06 11.47 12.33
CA GLY A 522 -38.11 12.94 12.31
C GLY A 522 -39.54 13.49 12.41
N GLY A 523 -39.74 14.75 12.01
CA GLY A 523 -41.05 15.43 11.97
C GLY A 523 -41.84 15.14 10.69
N VAL A 524 -41.90 13.88 10.27
CA VAL A 524 -42.64 13.47 9.06
C VAL A 524 -44.12 13.22 9.35
N PRO A 525 -45.02 13.42 8.36
CA PRO A 525 -46.44 13.12 8.51
C PRO A 525 -46.72 11.65 8.86
N ASP A 526 -47.81 11.40 9.59
CA ASP A 526 -48.20 10.06 10.04
C ASP A 526 -48.37 9.06 8.90
N TRP A 527 -48.94 9.49 7.78
CA TRP A 527 -49.10 8.62 6.60
C TRP A 527 -47.73 8.16 6.08
N PHE A 528 -46.75 9.07 5.99
CA PHE A 528 -45.42 8.75 5.49
C PHE A 528 -44.64 7.90 6.51
N ALA A 529 -44.83 8.16 7.80
CA ALA A 529 -44.26 7.35 8.87
C ALA A 529 -44.71 5.88 8.81
N ARG A 530 -45.96 5.62 8.39
CA ARG A 530 -46.49 4.27 8.14
C ARG A 530 -45.93 3.67 6.85
N THR A 531 -45.92 4.43 5.76
CA THR A 531 -45.30 4.00 4.49
C THR A 531 -43.84 3.59 4.69
N LEU A 532 -43.08 4.31 5.51
CA LEU A 532 -41.71 3.94 5.87
C LEU A 532 -41.62 2.58 6.57
N ASP A 533 -42.48 2.32 7.56
CA ASP A 533 -42.43 1.08 8.36
C ASP A 533 -42.92 -0.16 7.62
N PHE A 534 -43.99 -0.01 6.84
CA PHE A 534 -44.70 -1.15 6.27
C PHE A 534 -44.32 -1.42 4.82
N GLU A 535 -43.81 -0.42 4.09
CA GLU A 535 -43.48 -0.57 2.67
C GLU A 535 -41.98 -0.34 2.41
N ILE A 536 -41.43 0.83 2.76
CA ILE A 536 -40.07 1.21 2.33
C ILE A 536 -38.98 0.43 3.09
N PHE A 537 -39.01 0.40 4.43
CA PHE A 537 -37.97 -0.30 5.21
C PHE A 537 -37.96 -1.82 5.00
N PRO A 538 -39.11 -2.53 4.95
CA PRO A 538 -39.11 -3.95 4.63
C PRO A 538 -38.57 -4.23 3.22
N ALA A 539 -38.97 -3.44 2.24
CA ALA A 539 -38.49 -3.61 0.86
C ALA A 539 -36.99 -3.28 0.74
N MET A 540 -36.49 -2.31 1.49
CA MET A 540 -35.05 -2.03 1.59
C MET A 540 -34.31 -3.19 2.27
N GLU A 541 -34.85 -3.75 3.35
CA GLU A 541 -34.24 -4.87 4.08
C GLU A 541 -34.11 -6.11 3.20
N ILE A 542 -35.13 -6.43 2.40
CA ILE A 542 -35.09 -7.53 1.42
C ILE A 542 -33.93 -7.33 0.44
N ARG A 543 -33.77 -6.13 -0.11
CA ARG A 543 -32.72 -5.81 -1.10
C ARG A 543 -31.33 -5.74 -0.49
N VAL A 544 -31.18 -5.18 0.71
CA VAL A 544 -29.91 -5.23 1.47
C VAL A 544 -29.47 -6.68 1.66
N ASN A 545 -30.39 -7.56 2.07
CA ASN A 545 -30.09 -8.98 2.20
C ASN A 545 -29.77 -9.64 0.84
N ARG A 546 -30.40 -9.20 -0.26
CA ARG A 546 -30.11 -9.66 -1.62
C ARG A 546 -28.67 -9.36 -2.01
N TYR A 547 -28.22 -8.11 -1.85
CA TYR A 547 -26.84 -7.70 -2.14
C TYR A 547 -25.83 -8.44 -1.26
N LEU A 548 -26.10 -8.55 0.04
CA LEU A 548 -25.24 -9.28 0.97
C LEU A 548 -25.15 -10.77 0.60
N ALA A 549 -26.26 -11.39 0.20
CA ALA A 549 -26.26 -12.78 -0.26
C ALA A 549 -25.43 -12.96 -1.52
N GLU A 550 -25.59 -12.10 -2.54
CA GLU A 550 -24.77 -12.16 -3.76
C GLU A 550 -23.28 -11.99 -3.46
N GLY A 551 -22.92 -11.04 -2.59
CA GLY A 551 -21.51 -10.85 -2.21
C GLY A 551 -20.94 -12.01 -1.40
N ARG A 552 -21.71 -12.57 -0.47
CA ARG A 552 -21.30 -13.75 0.32
C ARG A 552 -21.18 -15.01 -0.53
N LEU A 553 -21.99 -15.14 -1.58
CA LEU A 553 -21.86 -16.20 -2.57
C LEU A 553 -20.53 -16.09 -3.33
N SER A 554 -20.19 -14.89 -3.81
CA SER A 554 -18.90 -14.64 -4.48
C SER A 554 -17.69 -14.89 -3.57
N ALA A 555 -17.81 -14.56 -2.29
CA ALA A 555 -16.75 -14.78 -1.29
C ALA A 555 -16.68 -16.22 -0.74
N GLY A 556 -17.61 -17.11 -1.11
CA GLY A 556 -17.67 -18.49 -0.60
C GLY A 556 -18.09 -18.60 0.88
N ASN A 557 -18.70 -17.56 1.47
CA ASN A 557 -19.14 -17.57 2.87
C ASN A 557 -20.55 -18.18 3.00
N ILE A 558 -20.63 -19.51 2.95
CA ILE A 558 -21.90 -20.25 2.89
C ILE A 558 -22.77 -20.04 4.15
N VAL A 559 -22.16 -19.93 5.33
CA VAL A 559 -22.92 -19.76 6.59
C VAL A 559 -23.66 -18.43 6.61
N ALA A 560 -22.96 -17.33 6.30
CA ALA A 560 -23.58 -16.02 6.28
C ALA A 560 -24.57 -15.86 5.11
N LEU A 561 -24.31 -16.52 3.97
CA LEU A 561 -25.21 -16.60 2.82
C LEU A 561 -26.55 -17.24 3.20
N LYS A 562 -26.55 -18.44 3.81
CA LYS A 562 -27.78 -19.14 4.22
C LYS A 562 -28.66 -18.27 5.11
N ARG A 563 -28.04 -17.49 6.02
CA ARG A 563 -28.76 -16.54 6.88
C ARG A 563 -29.48 -15.45 6.08
N ASN A 564 -28.84 -14.83 5.08
CA ASN A 564 -29.53 -13.82 4.26
C ASN A 564 -30.63 -14.42 3.40
N LEU A 565 -30.42 -15.61 2.82
CA LEU A 565 -31.43 -16.28 2.01
C LEU A 565 -32.69 -16.56 2.85
N GLN A 566 -32.52 -17.11 4.05
CA GLN A 566 -33.62 -17.32 5.00
C GLN A 566 -34.31 -16.01 5.37
N ARG A 567 -33.54 -14.92 5.57
CA ARG A 567 -34.10 -13.61 5.89
C ARG A 567 -34.98 -13.08 4.76
N ILE A 568 -34.53 -13.15 3.51
CA ILE A 568 -35.32 -12.76 2.33
C ILE A 568 -36.62 -13.57 2.28
N ILE A 569 -36.54 -14.89 2.41
CA ILE A 569 -37.70 -15.80 2.36
C ILE A 569 -38.71 -15.48 3.47
N SER A 570 -38.24 -15.04 4.64
CA SER A 570 -39.12 -14.71 5.78
C SER A 570 -39.82 -13.36 5.66
N LEU A 571 -39.29 -12.44 4.86
CA LEU A 571 -39.76 -11.05 4.77
C LEU A 571 -40.60 -10.78 3.52
N ASP A 572 -40.26 -11.42 2.41
CA ASP A 572 -40.83 -11.10 1.10
C ASP A 572 -41.99 -12.04 0.73
N ASP A 573 -42.90 -11.57 -0.12
CA ASP A 573 -44.00 -12.39 -0.63
C ASP A 573 -43.43 -13.60 -1.39
N PRO A 574 -43.91 -14.83 -1.16
CA PRO A 574 -43.37 -16.01 -1.84
C PRO A 574 -43.37 -15.90 -3.37
N SER A 575 -44.30 -15.17 -3.99
CA SER A 575 -44.36 -14.99 -5.45
C SER A 575 -43.35 -13.97 -5.98
N SER A 576 -42.73 -13.16 -5.11
CA SER A 576 -41.76 -12.14 -5.50
C SER A 576 -40.54 -12.73 -6.20
N GLU A 577 -39.86 -11.91 -7.00
CA GLU A 577 -38.60 -12.29 -7.64
C GLU A 577 -37.50 -12.64 -6.60
N ASN A 578 -37.34 -11.82 -5.56
CA ASN A 578 -36.29 -12.04 -4.55
C ASN A 578 -36.55 -13.29 -3.72
N ALA A 579 -37.80 -13.56 -3.33
CA ALA A 579 -38.16 -14.78 -2.61
C ALA A 579 -37.97 -16.04 -3.46
N ARG A 580 -38.34 -15.99 -4.75
CA ARG A 580 -38.09 -17.10 -5.70
C ARG A 580 -36.59 -17.34 -5.87
N TRP A 581 -35.81 -16.30 -6.11
CA TRP A 581 -34.36 -16.40 -6.22
C TRP A 581 -33.74 -16.98 -4.94
N ALA A 582 -34.14 -16.48 -3.77
CA ALA A 582 -33.58 -16.92 -2.49
C ALA A 582 -33.88 -18.40 -2.20
N ARG A 583 -35.09 -18.88 -2.52
CA ARG A 583 -35.45 -20.30 -2.40
C ARG A 583 -34.65 -21.18 -3.35
N MET A 584 -34.50 -20.78 -4.61
CA MET A 584 -33.69 -21.52 -5.58
C MET A 584 -32.23 -21.63 -5.11
N LYS A 585 -31.63 -20.53 -4.66
CA LYS A 585 -30.26 -20.56 -4.13
C LYS A 585 -30.13 -21.33 -2.83
N ALA A 586 -31.13 -21.32 -1.95
CA ALA A 586 -31.10 -22.14 -0.75
C ALA A 586 -31.10 -23.64 -1.10
N LEU A 587 -31.90 -24.07 -2.09
CA LEU A 587 -31.96 -25.45 -2.56
C LEU A 587 -30.65 -25.92 -3.21
N GLU A 588 -29.98 -25.05 -3.97
CA GLU A 588 -28.67 -25.35 -4.55
C GLU A 588 -27.57 -25.62 -3.50
N LEU A 589 -27.73 -25.08 -2.28
CA LEU A 589 -26.73 -25.15 -1.20
C LEU A 589 -26.94 -26.30 -0.20
N GLY A 590 -27.96 -27.14 -0.40
CA GLY A 590 -28.36 -28.19 0.54
C GLY A 590 -29.03 -27.62 1.79
#